data_AF-A0A2E3W0B3-F1
#
_entry.id   AF-A0A2E3W0B3-F1
#
_cell.length_a   1.000
_cell.length_b   1.000
_cell.length_c   1.000
_cell.angle_alpha   90.00
_cell.angle_beta   90.00
_cell.angle_gamma   90.00
#
_symmetry.space_group_name_H-M   'P 1'
#
loop_
_entity.id
_entity.type
_entity.pdbx_description
1 polymer ?
#
loop_
_entity_poly.entity_id
_entity_poly.type
_entity_poly.pdbx_seq_one_letter_code
_entity_poly.pdbx_strand_id
1 'polypeptide(L)'
;MELSKHKPHRNQRYLNWLRQQKCVVASVKAQCAHHIRLGTNGGAGLKPSDYFCIPLLNEYHTTGSQALHIIGEETFLTSFKLEPVDLFFNFLRNYLKEEYEVCLLKNASPSLQGIATLIEKIESLRPTKEPIKTRTKKKRSVADTDFYQETKELKRQKDKELREKLKEKSPLKESEAYQKAKEQKRVRDKLLREKLKESDSRPTQAKRKTSTVKVVKNKELYEKAKEAKRLRDKELRQKLKKERAPKRSLTNNDFYQKAKEARKEREKELRKKQKERIKEMRRSSKDID
;
A
#
# COMPACT_ATOMS: atom_id res chain seq x y z
N MET A 1 -22.33 6.92 10.10
CA MET A 1 -21.61 7.67 11.15
C MET A 1 -20.41 8.36 10.50
N GLU A 2 -20.38 9.70 10.43
CA GLU A 2 -19.26 10.40 9.81
C GLU A 2 -18.49 11.22 10.85
N LEU A 3 -17.48 10.58 11.45
CA LEU A 3 -16.44 11.22 12.26
C LEU A 3 -15.26 11.73 11.38
N SER A 4 -15.47 11.80 10.07
CA SER A 4 -14.47 12.13 9.03
C SER A 4 -13.83 13.51 9.18
N LYS A 5 -14.42 14.40 10.00
CA LYS A 5 -13.93 15.77 10.24
C LYS A 5 -12.74 15.84 11.20
N HIS A 6 -12.51 14.82 12.04
CA HIS A 6 -11.43 14.88 13.04
C HIS A 6 -10.12 14.31 12.51
N LYS A 7 -9.01 15.01 12.78
CA LYS A 7 -7.65 14.56 12.48
C LYS A 7 -7.41 13.17 13.12
N PRO A 8 -6.71 12.25 12.45
CA PRO A 8 -6.35 10.97 13.06
C PRO A 8 -5.31 11.20 14.17
N HIS A 9 -5.78 11.23 15.42
CA HIS A 9 -4.92 11.38 16.60
C HIS A 9 -4.15 10.08 16.85
N ARG A 10 -2.88 10.24 17.24
CA ARG A 10 -1.98 9.15 17.61
C ARG A 10 -1.65 9.25 19.09
N ASN A 11 -2.15 8.33 19.88
CA ASN A 11 -2.00 8.34 21.33
C ASN A 11 -1.62 6.94 21.84
N GLN A 12 -0.32 6.73 21.98
CA GLN A 12 0.22 5.46 22.49
C GLN A 12 -0.11 5.22 23.97
N ARG A 13 -0.26 6.29 24.78
CA ARG A 13 -0.66 6.15 26.20
C ARG A 13 -2.06 5.56 26.29
N TYR A 14 -2.99 6.11 25.52
CA TYR A 14 -4.35 5.57 25.41
C TYR A 14 -4.36 4.11 24.92
N LEU A 15 -3.60 3.76 23.86
CA LEU A 15 -3.54 2.38 23.39
C LEU A 15 -2.97 1.41 24.43
N ASN A 16 -1.99 1.84 25.21
CA ASN A 16 -1.40 1.00 26.27
C ASN A 16 -2.39 0.80 27.41
N TRP A 17 -3.07 1.86 27.83
CA TRP A 17 -4.15 1.80 28.81
C TRP A 17 -5.28 0.88 28.33
N LEU A 18 -5.68 0.99 27.06
CA LEU A 18 -6.76 0.18 26.49
C LEU A 18 -6.44 -1.32 26.52
N ARG A 19 -5.18 -1.72 26.31
CA ARG A 19 -4.76 -3.13 26.40
C ARG A 19 -4.83 -3.69 27.82
N GLN A 20 -4.90 -2.85 28.85
CA GLN A 20 -5.07 -3.29 30.23
C GLN A 20 -6.54 -3.51 30.59
N GLN A 21 -7.45 -3.00 29.76
CA GLN A 21 -8.89 -3.11 29.97
C GLN A 21 -9.41 -4.52 29.67
N LYS A 22 -10.64 -4.79 30.12
CA LYS A 22 -11.35 -6.04 29.81
C LYS A 22 -11.73 -6.09 28.32
N CYS A 23 -11.60 -7.26 27.72
CA CYS A 23 -12.05 -7.58 26.38
C CYS A 23 -13.56 -7.33 26.27
N VAL A 24 -13.99 -6.62 25.22
CA VAL A 24 -15.42 -6.29 25.03
C VAL A 24 -16.31 -7.51 24.81
N VAL A 25 -15.73 -8.63 24.38
CA VAL A 25 -16.49 -9.89 24.15
C VAL A 25 -16.46 -10.78 25.39
N ALA A 26 -15.26 -11.15 25.85
CA ALA A 26 -15.09 -12.16 26.89
C ALA A 26 -15.00 -11.59 28.32
N SER A 27 -14.95 -10.27 28.48
CA SER A 27 -14.82 -9.59 29.79
C SER A 27 -13.58 -9.97 30.62
N VAL A 28 -12.63 -10.72 30.06
CA VAL A 28 -11.31 -11.01 30.62
C VAL A 28 -10.28 -9.98 30.13
N LYS A 29 -9.14 -9.86 30.81
CA LYS A 29 -8.09 -8.89 30.44
C LYS A 29 -7.70 -9.02 28.96
N ALA A 30 -7.76 -7.90 28.23
CA ALA A 30 -7.41 -7.87 26.82
C ALA A 30 -5.92 -8.07 26.60
N GLN A 31 -5.58 -8.47 25.37
CA GLN A 31 -4.19 -8.67 24.93
C GLN A 31 -3.79 -7.65 23.88
N CYS A 32 -4.75 -7.17 23.10
CA CYS A 32 -4.52 -6.27 21.99
C CYS A 32 -5.60 -5.18 21.91
N ALA A 33 -5.25 -4.09 21.23
CA ALA A 33 -6.18 -3.02 20.88
C ALA A 33 -6.39 -3.07 19.36
N HIS A 34 -7.65 -3.15 18.93
CA HIS A 34 -8.02 -3.25 17.53
C HIS A 34 -8.75 -1.99 17.07
N HIS A 35 -8.30 -1.40 15.96
CA HIS A 35 -8.91 -0.22 15.34
C HIS A 35 -10.17 -0.58 14.56
N ILE A 36 -11.30 0.02 14.91
CA ILE A 36 -12.54 -0.10 14.15
C ILE A 36 -12.54 0.96 13.04
N ARG A 37 -12.81 0.54 11.80
CA ARG A 37 -12.83 1.42 10.62
C ARG A 37 -14.25 1.85 10.28
N LEU A 38 -15.23 0.99 10.53
CA LEU A 38 -16.63 1.27 10.22
C LEU A 38 -17.10 2.55 10.95
N GLY A 39 -17.49 3.57 10.20
CA GLY A 39 -18.06 4.81 10.75
C GLY A 39 -17.07 5.74 11.44
N THR A 40 -15.76 5.54 11.26
CA THR A 40 -14.70 6.35 11.88
C THR A 40 -13.98 7.23 10.85
N ASN A 41 -12.94 7.95 11.27
CA ASN A 41 -12.13 8.79 10.38
C ASN A 41 -11.09 8.02 9.53
N GLY A 42 -11.18 6.68 9.48
CA GLY A 42 -10.33 5.84 8.65
C GLY A 42 -11.00 5.45 7.33
N GLY A 43 -10.53 6.01 6.21
CA GLY A 43 -10.91 5.57 4.86
C GLY A 43 -10.12 4.33 4.39
N ALA A 44 -10.42 3.84 3.19
CA ALA A 44 -9.67 2.76 2.56
C ALA A 44 -8.17 3.12 2.47
N GLY A 45 -7.33 2.34 3.14
CA GLY A 45 -5.87 2.58 3.19
C GLY A 45 -5.41 3.60 4.24
N LEU A 46 -6.32 4.17 5.04
CA LEU A 46 -5.99 5.09 6.13
C LEU A 46 -6.31 4.47 7.48
N LYS A 47 -5.36 4.55 8.41
CA LYS A 47 -5.54 4.04 9.78
C LYS A 47 -6.43 5.01 10.57
N PRO A 48 -7.55 4.56 11.16
CA PRO A 48 -8.40 5.37 12.05
C PRO A 48 -7.63 5.96 13.22
N SER A 49 -8.16 6.99 13.87
CA SER A 49 -7.64 7.52 15.14
C SER A 49 -7.42 6.41 16.17
N ASP A 50 -6.41 6.56 17.03
CA ASP A 50 -6.16 5.59 18.11
C ASP A 50 -7.30 5.54 19.15
N TYR A 51 -8.13 6.59 19.21
CA TYR A 51 -9.33 6.63 20.04
C TYR A 51 -10.45 5.71 19.57
N PHE A 52 -10.44 5.29 18.31
CA PHE A 52 -11.42 4.35 17.74
C PHE A 52 -10.91 2.92 17.79
N CYS A 53 -10.52 2.48 18.99
CA CYS A 53 -10.06 1.13 19.24
C CYS A 53 -10.92 0.44 20.28
N ILE A 54 -11.03 -0.89 20.16
CA ILE A 54 -11.62 -1.76 21.17
C ILE A 54 -10.57 -2.74 21.72
N PRO A 55 -10.61 -3.04 23.03
CA PRO A 55 -9.77 -4.06 23.64
C PRO A 55 -10.28 -5.47 23.32
N LEU A 56 -9.41 -6.32 22.77
CA LEU A 56 -9.74 -7.69 22.37
C LEU A 56 -8.68 -8.69 22.84
N LEU A 57 -9.10 -9.95 22.94
CA LEU A 57 -8.19 -11.10 22.97
C LEU A 57 -7.69 -11.42 21.57
N ASN A 58 -6.55 -12.11 21.46
CA ASN A 58 -6.02 -12.56 20.18
C ASN A 58 -7.00 -13.48 19.44
N GLU A 59 -7.78 -14.29 20.17
CA GLU A 59 -8.80 -15.18 19.61
C GLU A 59 -9.90 -14.41 18.88
N TYR A 60 -10.39 -13.30 19.46
CA TYR A 60 -11.38 -12.44 18.83
C TYR A 60 -10.78 -11.43 17.85
N HIS A 61 -9.46 -11.28 17.82
CA HIS A 61 -8.78 -10.38 16.91
C HIS A 61 -8.37 -11.09 15.62
N THR A 62 -7.49 -12.11 15.68
CA THR A 62 -6.84 -12.71 14.51
C THR A 62 -6.94 -14.24 14.41
N THR A 63 -6.99 -14.99 15.51
CA THR A 63 -6.75 -16.45 15.47
C THR A 63 -7.99 -17.33 15.62
N GLY A 64 -9.03 -16.88 16.33
CA GLY A 64 -10.23 -17.68 16.59
C GLY A 64 -11.19 -17.74 15.41
N SER A 65 -12.12 -18.70 15.42
CA SER A 65 -13.15 -18.83 14.37
C SER A 65 -14.07 -17.60 14.28
N GLN A 66 -14.24 -16.90 15.39
CA GLN A 66 -14.99 -15.64 15.51
C GLN A 66 -14.08 -14.40 15.50
N ALA A 67 -12.83 -14.55 15.02
CA ALA A 67 -11.90 -13.45 14.92
C ALA A 67 -12.41 -12.37 13.97
N LEU A 68 -12.32 -11.11 14.39
CA LEU A 68 -12.76 -9.96 13.62
C LEU A 68 -12.09 -9.89 12.23
N HIS A 69 -10.79 -10.21 12.12
CA HIS A 69 -10.10 -10.26 10.81
C HIS A 69 -10.60 -11.37 9.87
N ILE A 70 -11.31 -12.38 10.39
CA ILE A 70 -11.86 -13.50 9.62
C ILE A 70 -13.31 -13.21 9.20
N ILE A 71 -14.15 -12.84 10.16
CA ILE A 71 -15.60 -12.66 9.91
C ILE A 71 -15.94 -11.24 9.41
N GLY A 72 -15.05 -10.28 9.60
CA GLY A 72 -15.25 -8.88 9.23
C GLY A 72 -15.81 -8.02 10.37
N GLU A 73 -15.55 -6.70 10.31
CA GLU A 73 -15.94 -5.74 11.37
C GLU A 73 -17.46 -5.67 11.57
N GLU A 74 -18.24 -5.58 10.49
CA GLU A 74 -19.70 -5.46 10.55
C GLU A 74 -20.34 -6.69 11.20
N THR A 75 -20.01 -7.89 10.70
CA THR A 75 -20.51 -9.16 11.24
C THR A 75 -20.10 -9.35 12.69
N PHE A 76 -18.86 -8.98 13.05
CA PHE A 76 -18.38 -9.07 14.43
C PHE A 76 -19.19 -8.19 15.39
N LEU A 77 -19.41 -6.92 15.03
CA LEU A 77 -20.18 -5.99 15.86
C LEU A 77 -21.63 -6.46 16.04
N THR A 78 -22.26 -6.93 14.97
CA THR A 78 -23.63 -7.46 15.03
C THR A 78 -23.72 -8.77 15.82
N SER A 79 -22.78 -9.71 15.63
CA SER A 79 -22.82 -11.01 16.31
C SER A 79 -22.67 -10.89 17.82
N PHE A 80 -21.85 -9.95 18.28
CA PHE A 80 -21.63 -9.70 19.71
C PHE A 80 -22.51 -8.57 20.28
N LYS A 81 -23.44 -8.01 19.48
CA LYS A 81 -24.33 -6.90 19.86
C LYS A 81 -23.58 -5.72 20.46
N LEU A 82 -22.48 -5.35 19.83
CA LEU A 82 -21.59 -4.28 20.27
C LEU A 82 -21.94 -2.99 19.53
N GLU A 83 -22.33 -1.97 20.28
CA GLU A 83 -22.55 -0.61 19.77
C GLU A 83 -21.24 0.20 19.86
N PRO A 84 -20.57 0.52 18.74
CA PRO A 84 -19.24 1.15 18.77
C PRO A 84 -19.23 2.52 19.45
N VAL A 85 -20.30 3.31 19.28
CA VAL A 85 -20.42 4.65 19.86
C VAL A 85 -20.37 4.58 21.38
N ASP A 86 -21.14 3.67 21.96
CA ASP A 86 -21.18 3.46 23.41
C ASP A 86 -19.83 2.98 23.94
N LEU A 87 -19.21 2.03 23.23
CA LEU A 87 -17.89 1.52 23.60
C LEU A 87 -16.84 2.64 23.62
N PHE A 88 -16.71 3.40 22.53
CA PHE A 88 -15.72 4.48 22.46
C PHE A 88 -15.98 5.54 23.52
N PHE A 89 -17.24 5.94 23.70
CA PHE A 89 -17.61 6.91 24.71
C PHE A 89 -17.21 6.44 26.12
N ASN A 90 -17.53 5.19 26.47
CA ASN A 90 -17.21 4.62 27.78
C ASN A 90 -15.70 4.49 28.01
N PHE A 91 -14.93 4.03 27.02
CA PHE A 91 -13.48 3.91 27.15
C PHE A 91 -12.80 5.29 27.29
N LEU A 92 -13.21 6.28 26.51
CA LEU A 92 -12.66 7.63 26.61
C LEU A 92 -13.00 8.28 27.96
N ARG A 93 -14.23 8.09 28.44
CA ARG A 93 -14.66 8.58 29.76
C ARG A 93 -13.85 7.93 30.89
N ASN A 94 -13.68 6.61 30.85
CA ASN A 94 -12.90 5.89 31.86
C ASN A 94 -11.42 6.28 31.81
N TYR A 95 -10.86 6.45 30.62
CA TYR A 95 -9.48 6.92 30.47
C TYR A 95 -9.27 8.30 31.08
N LEU A 96 -10.18 9.25 30.86
CA LEU A 96 -10.11 10.57 31.49
C LEU A 96 -10.23 10.50 33.02
N LYS A 97 -11.08 9.61 33.53
CA LYS A 97 -11.25 9.40 34.96
C LYS A 97 -10.02 8.78 35.61
N GLU A 98 -9.42 7.77 34.98
CA GLU A 98 -8.28 7.04 35.54
C GLU A 98 -6.95 7.75 35.38
N GLU A 99 -6.68 8.33 34.20
CA GLU A 99 -5.35 8.92 33.89
C GLU A 99 -5.24 10.38 34.33
N TYR A 100 -6.35 11.11 34.36
CA TYR A 100 -6.36 12.56 34.64
C TYR A 100 -7.25 12.95 35.82
N GLU A 101 -7.88 11.97 36.49
CA GLU A 101 -8.82 12.19 37.61
C GLU A 101 -9.99 13.15 37.27
N VAL A 102 -10.26 13.35 35.97
CA VAL A 102 -11.32 14.25 35.51
C VAL A 102 -12.64 13.49 35.46
N CYS A 103 -13.51 13.73 36.44
CA CYS A 103 -14.89 13.30 36.37
C CYS A 103 -15.67 14.21 35.42
N LEU A 104 -15.79 13.82 34.15
CA LEU A 104 -16.65 14.57 33.23
C LEU A 104 -18.11 14.49 33.65
N LEU A 105 -18.69 15.70 33.74
CA LEU A 105 -19.97 16.04 34.33
C LEU A 105 -21.17 15.52 33.52
N LYS A 106 -22.31 15.46 34.24
CA LYS A 106 -23.63 14.84 34.01
C LYS A 106 -24.29 14.95 32.61
N ASN A 107 -23.72 15.68 31.65
CA ASN A 107 -24.36 16.01 30.37
C ASN A 107 -23.78 15.27 29.16
N ALA A 108 -22.72 14.48 29.36
CA ALA A 108 -22.10 13.73 28.28
C ALA A 108 -22.95 12.49 27.97
N SER A 109 -23.57 12.49 26.79
CA SER A 109 -24.30 11.33 26.24
C SER A 109 -23.42 10.56 25.26
N PRO A 110 -23.63 9.25 25.10
CA PRO A 110 -23.01 8.46 24.05
C PRO A 110 -23.53 8.94 22.69
N SER A 111 -22.84 9.92 22.14
CA SER A 111 -23.12 10.53 20.86
C SER A 111 -21.80 10.86 20.17
N LEU A 112 -21.83 11.05 18.85
CA LEU A 112 -20.64 11.44 18.09
C LEU A 112 -20.05 12.76 18.60
N GLN A 113 -20.92 13.70 19.00
CA GLN A 113 -20.52 14.97 19.60
C GLN A 113 -19.90 14.76 20.99
N GLY A 114 -20.48 13.87 21.80
CA GLY A 114 -19.90 13.44 23.07
C GLY A 114 -18.48 12.91 22.88
N ILE A 115 -18.28 11.97 21.96
CA ILE A 115 -16.95 11.41 21.65
C ILE A 115 -15.97 12.51 21.21
N ALA A 116 -16.38 13.42 20.32
CA ALA A 116 -15.54 14.52 19.86
C ALA A 116 -15.07 15.40 21.02
N THR A 117 -15.99 15.81 21.91
CA THR A 117 -15.66 16.62 23.09
C THR A 117 -14.73 15.90 24.07
N LEU A 118 -14.88 14.58 24.24
CA LEU A 118 -13.96 13.77 25.04
C LEU A 118 -12.55 13.76 24.44
N ILE A 119 -12.44 13.56 23.13
CA ILE A 119 -11.15 13.52 22.42
C ILE A 119 -10.45 14.88 22.52
N GLU A 120 -11.17 15.98 22.29
CA GLU A 120 -10.63 17.34 22.43
C GLU A 120 -10.13 17.59 23.84
N LYS A 121 -10.88 17.15 24.86
CA LYS A 121 -10.45 17.27 26.26
C LYS A 121 -9.17 16.49 26.54
N ILE A 122 -9.08 15.22 26.11
CA ILE A 122 -7.87 14.40 26.26
C ILE A 122 -6.67 15.08 25.58
N GLU A 123 -6.84 15.57 24.35
CA GLU A 123 -5.74 16.20 23.61
C GLU A 123 -5.32 17.53 24.24
N SER A 124 -6.24 18.28 24.88
CA SER A 124 -5.90 19.51 25.63
C SER A 124 -5.11 19.24 26.92
N LEU A 125 -5.34 18.10 27.57
CA LEU A 125 -4.64 17.69 28.79
C LEU A 125 -3.33 16.97 28.50
N ARG A 126 -3.14 16.54 27.26
CA ARG A 126 -1.96 15.81 26.85
C ARG A 126 -0.75 16.74 26.99
N PRO A 127 0.31 16.32 27.71
CA PRO A 127 1.53 17.12 27.77
C PRO A 127 2.04 17.27 26.34
N THR A 128 2.10 18.51 25.88
CA THR A 128 2.78 18.86 24.63
C THR A 128 4.22 18.42 24.81
N LYS A 129 4.59 17.31 24.17
CA LYS A 129 6.00 17.02 23.99
C LYS A 129 6.54 18.19 23.20
N GLU A 130 7.32 19.05 23.85
CA GLU A 130 8.27 19.88 23.12
C GLU A 130 8.98 18.96 22.12
N PRO A 131 9.22 19.42 20.88
CA PRO A 131 9.88 18.59 19.89
C PRO A 131 11.26 18.23 20.43
N ILE A 132 11.38 17.05 21.05
CA ILE A 132 12.66 16.44 21.34
C ILE A 132 13.27 16.28 19.96
N LYS A 133 14.26 17.15 19.67
CA LYS A 133 15.16 17.03 18.54
C LYS A 133 15.90 15.70 18.73
N THR A 134 15.22 14.60 18.44
CA THR A 134 15.85 13.31 18.29
C THR A 134 16.85 13.52 17.18
N ARG A 135 18.13 13.59 17.55
CA ARG A 135 19.23 13.48 16.61
C ARG A 135 18.95 12.20 15.84
N THR A 136 18.37 12.35 14.66
CA THR A 136 18.18 11.26 13.72
C THR A 136 19.58 10.76 13.47
N LYS A 137 19.95 9.63 14.09
CA LYS A 137 21.14 8.89 13.67
C LYS A 137 20.96 8.72 12.17
N LYS A 138 21.82 9.36 11.37
CA LYS A 138 21.81 9.24 9.91
C LYS A 138 21.72 7.75 9.61
N LYS A 139 20.58 7.30 9.09
CA LYS A 139 20.46 5.92 8.61
C LYS A 139 21.55 5.78 7.55
N ARG A 140 22.59 4.99 7.84
CA ARG A 140 23.58 4.62 6.83
C ARG A 140 22.80 4.09 5.64
N SER A 141 22.99 4.70 4.48
CA SER A 141 22.21 4.32 3.32
C SER A 141 22.60 2.89 2.97
N VAL A 142 21.65 2.07 2.53
CA VAL A 142 21.96 0.70 2.07
C VAL A 142 22.96 0.73 0.90
N ALA A 143 23.10 1.87 0.23
CA ALA A 143 24.07 2.10 -0.84
C ALA A 143 25.52 2.24 -0.34
N ASP A 144 25.75 2.45 0.95
CA ASP A 144 27.08 2.58 1.54
C ASP A 144 27.61 1.27 2.15
N THR A 145 26.89 0.16 1.99
CA THR A 145 27.39 -1.15 2.43
C THR A 145 28.30 -1.76 1.35
N ASP A 146 29.43 -2.32 1.78
CA ASP A 146 30.40 -2.94 0.87
C ASP A 146 29.74 -4.03 0.01
N PHE A 147 28.82 -4.80 0.61
CA PHE A 147 28.00 -5.80 -0.06
C PHE A 147 27.16 -5.22 -1.23
N TYR A 148 26.61 -4.01 -1.09
CA TYR A 148 25.83 -3.39 -2.16
C TYR A 148 26.72 -2.93 -3.33
N GLN A 149 27.92 -2.44 -3.04
CA GLN A 149 28.86 -2.02 -4.09
C GLN A 149 29.38 -3.22 -4.88
N GLU A 150 29.76 -4.29 -4.18
CA GLU A 150 30.25 -5.53 -4.79
C GLU A 150 29.19 -6.19 -5.69
N THR A 151 27.94 -6.30 -5.20
CA THR A 151 26.84 -6.86 -6.01
C THR A 151 26.49 -6.00 -7.23
N LYS A 152 26.59 -4.67 -7.11
CA LYS A 152 26.38 -3.73 -8.21
C LYS A 152 27.49 -3.85 -9.27
N GLU A 153 28.73 -4.03 -8.86
CA GLU A 153 29.87 -4.22 -9.76
C GLU A 153 29.80 -5.56 -10.50
N LEU A 154 29.47 -6.65 -9.80
CA LEU A 154 29.25 -7.96 -10.40
C LEU A 154 28.16 -7.92 -11.46
N LYS A 155 27.06 -7.20 -11.21
CA LYS A 155 25.99 -7.01 -12.20
C LYS A 155 26.49 -6.26 -13.44
N ARG A 156 27.28 -5.20 -13.26
CA ARG A 156 27.86 -4.44 -14.39
C ARG A 156 28.78 -5.30 -15.24
N GLN A 157 29.61 -6.15 -14.62
CA GLN A 157 30.48 -7.08 -15.33
C GLN A 157 29.67 -8.07 -16.17
N LYS A 158 28.65 -8.70 -15.58
CA LYS A 158 27.75 -9.61 -16.30
C LYS A 158 27.02 -8.94 -17.47
N ASP A 159 26.52 -7.72 -17.26
CA ASP A 159 25.86 -6.95 -18.33
C ASP A 159 26.84 -6.56 -19.44
N LYS A 160 28.11 -6.27 -19.11
CA LYS A 160 29.16 -5.98 -20.08
C LYS A 160 29.50 -7.20 -20.92
N GLU A 161 29.74 -8.35 -20.28
CA GLU A 161 30.01 -9.62 -20.95
C GLU A 161 28.84 -10.03 -21.86
N LEU A 162 27.60 -9.88 -21.39
CA LEU A 162 26.42 -10.19 -22.18
C LEU A 162 26.35 -9.30 -23.43
N ARG A 163 26.68 -8.00 -23.31
CA ARG A 163 26.72 -7.08 -24.46
C ARG A 163 27.82 -7.43 -25.45
N GLU A 164 28.99 -7.88 -24.98
CA GLU A 164 30.08 -8.31 -25.86
C GLU A 164 29.70 -9.58 -26.61
N LYS A 165 29.15 -10.58 -25.92
CA LYS A 165 28.60 -11.80 -26.54
C LYS A 165 27.51 -11.51 -27.57
N LEU A 166 26.63 -10.53 -27.30
CA LEU A 166 25.59 -10.11 -28.24
C LEU A 166 26.15 -9.34 -29.43
N LYS A 167 27.23 -8.57 -29.25
CA LYS A 167 27.92 -7.88 -30.35
C LYS A 167 28.62 -8.88 -31.28
N GLU A 168 29.33 -9.85 -30.73
CA GLU A 168 29.99 -10.92 -31.51
C GLU A 168 28.98 -11.74 -32.31
N LYS A 169 27.82 -12.05 -31.73
CA LYS A 169 26.75 -12.82 -32.40
C LYS A 169 25.94 -12.02 -33.44
N SER A 170 26.19 -10.72 -33.61
CA SER A 170 25.41 -9.85 -34.50
C SER A 170 26.26 -9.33 -35.68
N PRO A 171 26.44 -10.11 -36.77
CA PRO A 171 27.21 -9.68 -37.95
C PRO A 171 26.53 -8.54 -38.74
N LEU A 172 25.34 -8.08 -38.32
CA LEU A 172 24.59 -7.02 -38.99
C LEU A 172 25.35 -5.69 -39.08
N LYS A 173 26.22 -5.37 -38.12
CA LYS A 173 26.93 -4.07 -38.07
C LYS A 173 27.97 -3.90 -39.16
N GLU A 174 28.49 -4.99 -39.71
CA GLU A 174 29.48 -4.99 -40.79
C GLU A 174 28.83 -5.10 -42.17
N SER A 175 27.53 -5.43 -42.23
CA SER A 175 26.81 -5.46 -43.50
C SER A 175 26.77 -4.07 -44.15
N GLU A 176 27.08 -4.02 -45.44
CA GLU A 176 27.10 -2.79 -46.23
C GLU A 176 25.75 -2.05 -46.19
N ALA A 177 24.65 -2.82 -46.12
CA ALA A 177 23.29 -2.30 -45.95
C ALA A 177 23.09 -1.53 -44.63
N TYR A 178 23.67 -2.00 -43.52
CA TYR A 178 23.60 -1.32 -42.23
C TYR A 178 24.40 -0.01 -42.23
N GLN A 179 25.56 0.00 -42.87
CA GLN A 179 26.38 1.21 -42.99
C GLN A 179 25.66 2.28 -43.84
N LYS A 180 25.11 1.90 -45.00
CA LYS A 180 24.30 2.78 -45.85
C LYS A 180 23.08 3.34 -45.10
N ALA A 181 22.34 2.51 -44.36
CA ALA A 181 21.20 2.97 -43.56
C ALA A 181 21.60 3.94 -42.43
N LYS A 182 22.72 3.69 -41.77
CA LYS A 182 23.26 4.56 -40.71
C LYS A 182 23.69 5.92 -41.24
N GLU A 183 24.29 5.96 -42.43
CA GLU A 183 24.70 7.18 -43.10
C GLU A 183 23.49 8.00 -43.57
N GLN A 184 22.49 7.36 -44.18
CA GLN A 184 21.22 8.01 -44.54
C GLN A 184 20.52 8.65 -43.33
N LYS A 185 20.53 7.96 -42.17
CA LYS A 185 19.99 8.54 -40.93
C LYS A 185 20.76 9.78 -40.48
N ARG A 186 22.10 9.76 -40.54
CA ARG A 186 22.94 10.92 -40.19
C ARG A 186 22.62 12.13 -41.09
N VAL A 187 22.51 11.89 -42.39
CA VAL A 187 22.14 12.94 -43.36
C VAL A 187 20.76 13.50 -43.04
N ARG A 188 19.76 12.64 -42.78
CA ARG A 188 18.41 13.06 -42.40
C ARG A 188 18.38 13.89 -41.12
N ASP A 189 19.10 13.46 -40.08
CA ASP A 189 19.17 14.18 -38.81
C ASP A 189 19.90 15.53 -38.96
N LYS A 190 20.92 15.61 -39.82
CA LYS A 190 21.62 16.87 -40.14
C LYS A 190 20.68 17.86 -40.84
N LEU A 191 19.97 17.39 -41.87
CA LEU A 191 18.98 18.20 -42.59
C LEU A 191 17.85 18.68 -41.67
N LEU A 192 17.41 17.84 -40.72
CA LEU A 192 16.38 18.23 -39.77
C LEU A 192 16.86 19.32 -38.81
N ARG A 193 18.12 19.25 -38.35
CA ARG A 193 18.73 20.30 -37.52
C ARG A 193 18.92 21.60 -38.29
N GLU A 194 19.33 21.54 -39.55
CA GLU A 194 19.46 22.72 -40.41
C GLU A 194 18.10 23.39 -40.63
N LYS A 195 17.05 22.61 -40.96
CA LYS A 195 15.68 23.12 -41.08
C LYS A 195 15.16 23.77 -39.80
N LEU A 196 15.45 23.17 -38.64
CA LEU A 196 15.07 23.75 -37.35
C LEU A 196 15.83 25.06 -37.08
N LYS A 197 17.11 25.11 -37.40
CA LYS A 197 17.96 26.30 -37.24
C LYS A 197 17.53 27.44 -38.18
N GLU A 198 17.14 27.14 -39.42
CA GLU A 198 16.53 28.09 -40.36
C GLU A 198 15.15 28.57 -39.91
N SER A 199 14.37 27.70 -39.26
CA SER A 199 13.06 28.09 -38.72
C SER A 199 13.17 29.07 -37.54
N ASP A 200 14.27 28.97 -36.78
CA ASP A 200 14.60 29.83 -35.63
C ASP A 200 15.33 31.14 -36.04
N SER A 201 15.89 31.24 -37.26
CA SER A 201 16.63 32.42 -37.73
C SER A 201 15.76 33.51 -38.36
N ARG A 202 14.42 33.43 -38.26
CA ARG A 202 13.55 34.54 -38.68
C ARG A 202 13.73 35.73 -37.73
N PRO A 203 13.96 36.96 -38.23
CA PRO A 203 14.28 38.09 -37.39
C PRO A 203 13.11 38.37 -36.44
N THR A 204 13.42 38.39 -35.15
CA THR A 204 12.51 38.80 -34.09
C THR A 204 12.09 40.26 -34.31
N GLN A 205 11.00 40.47 -35.04
CA GLN A 205 10.32 41.76 -35.04
C GLN A 205 9.65 41.96 -33.67
N ALA A 206 10.19 42.95 -32.96
CA ALA A 206 9.54 43.76 -31.93
C ALA A 206 8.67 43.03 -30.88
N LYS A 207 9.25 42.89 -29.68
CA LYS A 207 8.48 42.88 -28.42
C LYS A 207 7.70 44.19 -28.32
N ARG A 208 6.49 44.24 -28.90
CA ARG A 208 5.46 45.24 -28.57
C ARG A 208 4.28 44.55 -27.89
N LYS A 209 3.94 45.12 -26.74
CA LYS A 209 2.92 44.73 -25.77
C LYS A 209 1.57 44.48 -26.45
N THR A 210 1.10 43.22 -26.46
CA THR A 210 -0.32 42.85 -26.66
C THR A 210 -0.58 41.53 -25.91
N SER A 211 -0.70 41.61 -24.58
CA SER A 211 -0.72 40.46 -23.68
C SER A 211 -2.09 39.77 -23.52
N THR A 212 -3.18 40.30 -24.05
CA THR A 212 -4.52 39.77 -23.77
C THR A 212 -5.07 38.84 -24.85
N VAL A 213 -4.84 39.13 -26.14
CA VAL A 213 -5.42 38.34 -27.25
C VAL A 213 -4.66 37.02 -27.53
N LYS A 214 -3.33 37.00 -27.33
CA LYS A 214 -2.50 35.78 -27.55
C LYS A 214 -2.71 34.71 -26.48
N VAL A 215 -3.07 35.09 -25.25
CA VAL A 215 -3.31 34.14 -24.15
C VAL A 215 -4.61 33.35 -24.36
N VAL A 216 -5.64 33.98 -24.93
CA VAL A 216 -6.93 33.34 -25.22
C VAL A 216 -6.79 32.32 -26.36
N LYS A 217 -6.12 32.67 -27.47
CA LYS A 217 -5.88 31.74 -28.59
C LYS A 217 -5.02 30.53 -28.19
N ASN A 218 -4.03 30.71 -27.31
CA ASN A 218 -3.24 29.58 -26.79
C ASN A 218 -4.04 28.66 -25.87
N LYS A 219 -5.01 29.19 -25.10
CA LYS A 219 -5.89 28.39 -24.26
C LYS A 219 -6.87 27.55 -25.08
N GLU A 220 -7.44 28.12 -26.14
CA GLU A 220 -8.31 27.39 -27.07
C GLU A 220 -7.56 26.31 -27.85
N LEU A 221 -6.35 26.61 -28.35
CA LEU A 221 -5.50 25.62 -29.00
C LEU A 221 -5.09 24.49 -28.04
N TYR A 222 -4.81 24.83 -26.78
CA TYR A 222 -4.47 23.85 -25.75
C TYR A 222 -5.64 22.93 -25.41
N GLU A 223 -6.85 23.46 -25.23
CA GLU A 223 -8.03 22.64 -24.97
C GLU A 223 -8.40 21.77 -26.19
N LYS A 224 -8.31 22.30 -27.42
CA LYS A 224 -8.47 21.50 -28.65
C LYS A 224 -7.45 20.36 -28.75
N ALA A 225 -6.18 20.61 -28.43
CA ALA A 225 -5.13 19.58 -28.45
C ALA A 225 -5.35 18.51 -27.38
N LYS A 226 -5.80 18.92 -26.19
CA LYS A 226 -6.12 18.04 -25.05
C LYS A 226 -7.34 17.16 -25.35
N GLU A 227 -8.35 17.71 -26.00
CA GLU A 227 -9.54 16.97 -26.45
C GLU A 227 -9.20 15.96 -27.57
N ALA A 228 -8.39 16.37 -28.56
CA ALA A 228 -7.91 15.47 -29.60
C ALA A 228 -7.05 14.32 -29.05
N LYS A 229 -6.28 14.55 -27.97
CA LYS A 229 -5.56 13.48 -27.27
C LYS A 229 -6.51 12.52 -26.55
N ARG A 230 -7.53 13.04 -25.85
CA ARG A 230 -8.54 12.22 -25.17
C ARG A 230 -9.30 11.31 -26.14
N LEU A 231 -9.65 11.81 -27.33
CA LEU A 231 -10.31 11.03 -28.36
C LEU A 231 -9.43 9.90 -28.89
N ARG A 232 -8.16 10.19 -29.21
CA ARG A 232 -7.18 9.15 -29.62
C ARG A 232 -6.99 8.08 -28.55
N ASP A 233 -6.84 8.48 -27.29
CA ASP A 233 -6.69 7.52 -26.18
C ASP A 233 -7.96 6.67 -25.98
N LYS A 234 -9.15 7.25 -26.17
CA LYS A 234 -10.43 6.54 -26.10
C LYS A 234 -10.56 5.52 -27.23
N GLU A 235 -10.20 5.90 -28.45
CA GLU A 235 -10.23 5.03 -29.62
C GLU A 235 -9.22 3.87 -29.48
N LEU A 236 -8.00 4.17 -29.01
CA LEU A 236 -6.98 3.16 -28.72
C LEU A 236 -7.45 2.15 -27.67
N ARG A 237 -8.08 2.62 -26.59
CA ARG A 237 -8.68 1.73 -25.57
C ARG A 237 -9.79 0.87 -26.13
N GLN A 238 -10.62 1.39 -27.03
CA GLN A 238 -11.67 0.62 -27.68
C GLN A 238 -11.10 -0.43 -28.64
N LYS A 239 -10.07 -0.10 -29.42
CA LYS A 239 -9.33 -1.05 -30.26
C LYS A 239 -8.69 -2.16 -29.42
N LEU A 240 -7.96 -1.81 -28.37
CA LEU A 240 -7.36 -2.78 -27.43
C LEU A 240 -8.41 -3.64 -26.70
N LYS A 241 -9.61 -3.11 -26.47
CA LYS A 241 -10.72 -3.88 -25.85
C LYS A 241 -11.37 -4.84 -26.85
N LYS A 242 -11.41 -4.50 -28.14
CA LYS A 242 -11.89 -5.39 -29.22
C LYS A 242 -10.86 -6.46 -29.59
N GLU A 243 -9.56 -6.13 -29.55
CA GLU A 243 -8.47 -7.08 -29.79
C GLU A 243 -8.19 -8.01 -28.60
N ARG A 244 -8.68 -7.65 -27.40
CA ARG A 244 -8.62 -8.55 -26.25
C ARG A 244 -9.54 -9.73 -26.46
N ALA A 245 -8.94 -10.89 -26.73
CA ALA A 245 -9.57 -12.20 -26.66
C ALA A 245 -10.36 -12.37 -25.34
N PRO A 246 -11.47 -13.15 -25.33
CA PRO A 246 -12.26 -13.38 -24.13
C PRO A 246 -11.36 -13.84 -22.99
N LYS A 247 -11.52 -13.22 -21.82
CA LYS A 247 -10.75 -13.55 -20.62
C LYS A 247 -10.99 -15.02 -20.27
N ARG A 248 -10.11 -15.93 -20.72
CA ARG A 248 -10.06 -17.29 -20.20
C ARG A 248 -9.76 -17.18 -18.71
N SER A 249 -10.66 -17.70 -17.87
CA SER A 249 -10.48 -17.73 -16.43
C SER A 249 -9.15 -18.42 -16.10
N LEU A 250 -8.34 -17.80 -15.25
CA LEU A 250 -7.05 -18.35 -14.79
C LEU A 250 -7.17 -19.74 -14.14
N THR A 251 -8.38 -20.14 -13.76
CA THR A 251 -8.71 -21.41 -13.12
C THR A 251 -8.67 -22.61 -14.08
N ASN A 252 -8.77 -22.38 -15.39
CA ASN A 252 -8.75 -23.43 -16.41
C ASN A 252 -7.39 -23.54 -17.13
N ASN A 253 -6.34 -22.88 -16.60
CA ASN A 253 -5.01 -22.99 -17.15
C ASN A 253 -4.37 -24.31 -16.69
N ASP A 254 -4.03 -25.18 -17.64
CA ASP A 254 -3.54 -26.55 -17.43
C ASP A 254 -2.36 -26.62 -16.44
N PHE A 255 -1.51 -25.59 -16.47
CA PHE A 255 -0.40 -25.40 -15.53
C PHE A 255 -0.85 -25.30 -14.06
N TYR A 256 -1.97 -24.63 -13.78
CA TYR A 256 -2.49 -24.46 -12.43
C TYR A 256 -3.08 -25.76 -11.85
N GLN A 257 -3.74 -26.55 -12.70
CA GLN A 257 -4.25 -27.86 -12.31
C GLN A 257 -3.10 -28.82 -11.99
N LYS A 258 -2.08 -28.85 -12.85
CA LYS A 258 -0.87 -29.67 -12.65
C LYS A 258 -0.11 -29.29 -11.37
N ALA A 259 0.01 -27.98 -11.08
CA ALA A 259 0.64 -27.51 -9.84
C ALA A 259 -0.18 -27.86 -8.59
N LYS A 260 -1.51 -27.82 -8.68
CA LYS A 260 -2.43 -28.19 -7.58
C LYS A 260 -2.37 -29.70 -7.28
N GLU A 261 -2.28 -30.53 -8.30
CA GLU A 261 -2.13 -31.99 -8.15
C GLU A 261 -0.77 -32.36 -7.55
N ALA A 262 0.32 -31.78 -8.05
CA ALA A 262 1.67 -31.99 -7.49
C ALA A 262 1.81 -31.54 -6.03
N ARG A 263 0.99 -30.57 -5.58
CA ARG A 263 0.93 -30.16 -4.17
C ARG A 263 0.18 -31.19 -3.31
N LYS A 264 -0.96 -31.70 -3.81
CA LYS A 264 -1.74 -32.76 -3.14
C LYS A 264 -0.93 -34.04 -2.97
N GLU A 265 -0.15 -34.42 -3.97
CA GLU A 265 0.68 -35.64 -3.94
C GLU A 265 1.79 -35.54 -2.89
N ARG A 266 2.52 -34.42 -2.86
CA ARG A 266 3.53 -34.15 -1.82
C ARG A 266 2.96 -34.18 -0.40
N GLU A 267 1.75 -33.64 -0.22
CA GLU A 267 1.09 -33.65 1.08
C GLU A 267 0.68 -35.08 1.51
N LYS A 268 0.20 -35.91 0.58
CA LYS A 268 -0.09 -37.32 0.84
C LYS A 268 1.17 -38.09 1.25
N GLU A 269 2.28 -37.85 0.55
CA GLU A 269 3.55 -38.51 0.82
C GLU A 269 4.09 -38.13 2.21
N LEU A 270 4.03 -36.84 2.56
CA LEU A 270 4.39 -36.34 3.90
C LEU A 270 3.56 -37.00 5.00
N ARG A 271 2.24 -37.12 4.81
CA ARG A 271 1.36 -37.80 5.78
C ARG A 271 1.68 -39.29 5.91
N LYS A 272 2.05 -39.96 4.81
CA LYS A 272 2.45 -41.38 4.84
C LYS A 272 3.75 -41.54 5.64
N LYS A 273 4.76 -40.72 5.36
CA LYS A 273 6.02 -40.68 6.11
C LYS A 273 5.82 -40.41 7.60
N GLN A 274 4.92 -39.48 7.95
CA GLN A 274 4.59 -39.21 9.36
C GLN A 274 3.94 -40.42 10.03
N LYS A 275 3.01 -41.11 9.36
CA LYS A 275 2.37 -42.33 9.89
C LYS A 275 3.37 -43.47 10.08
N GLU A 276 4.29 -43.66 9.13
CA GLU A 276 5.35 -44.66 9.22
C GLU A 276 6.29 -44.36 10.39
N ARG A 277 6.73 -43.10 10.54
CA ARG A 277 7.55 -42.67 11.67
C ARG A 277 6.88 -42.88 13.04
N ILE A 278 5.57 -42.62 13.13
CA ILE A 278 4.79 -42.89 14.35
C ILE A 278 4.70 -44.40 14.62
N LYS A 279 4.51 -45.21 13.57
CA LYS A 279 4.44 -46.68 13.69
C LYS A 279 5.78 -47.26 14.13
N GLU A 280 6.88 -46.71 13.63
CA GLU A 280 8.24 -47.10 13.99
C GLU A 280 8.56 -46.74 15.44
N MET A 281 8.26 -45.51 15.88
CA MET A 281 8.39 -45.13 17.29
C MET A 281 7.57 -46.04 18.23
N ARG A 282 6.37 -46.43 17.82
CA ARG A 282 5.53 -47.37 18.59
C ARG A 282 6.08 -48.80 18.65
N ARG A 283 6.87 -49.22 17.64
CA ARG A 283 7.53 -50.53 17.65
C ARG A 283 8.77 -50.49 18.55
N SER A 284 9.61 -49.47 18.39
CA SER A 284 10.79 -49.30 19.25
C SER A 284 10.45 -49.13 20.73
N SER A 285 9.29 -48.54 21.07
CA SER A 285 8.83 -48.46 22.46
C SER A 285 8.26 -49.76 23.03
N LYS A 286 7.98 -50.78 22.20
CA LYS A 286 7.52 -52.10 22.65
C LYS A 286 8.66 -53.10 22.87
N ASP A 287 9.85 -52.81 22.35
CA ASP A 287 11.04 -53.66 22.46
C ASP A 287 11.93 -53.28 23.68
N ILE A 288 11.43 -52.42 24.58
CA ILE A 288 12.14 -51.90 25.76
C ILE A 288 11.54 -52.41 27.09
N ASP A 289 10.47 -53.19 27.04
CA ASP A 289 9.90 -53.96 28.18
C ASP A 289 10.16 -55.47 27.97
#